data_AF-A0A3P7KI16-F1
#
_entry.id   AF-A0A3P7KI16-F1
#
_cell.length_a   1.000
_cell.length_b   1.000
_cell.length_c   1.000
_cell.angle_alpha   90.00
_cell.angle_beta   90.00
_cell.angle_gamma   90.00
#
_symmetry.space_group_name_H-M   'P 1'
#
loop_
_entity.id
_entity.type
_entity.pdbx_description
1 polymer ?
#
loop_
_entity_poly.entity_id
_entity_poly.type
_entity_poly.pdbx_seq_one_letter_code
_entity_poly.pdbx_strand_id
1 'polypeptide(L)'
;MNLLGCLLFSLYRVHAPCFRFDSRPYYWNSELQTPTEEFPVQCVNKIDPQDPQFGRVYYENDTRPTEIAYACPEGDYCCGYDCCQEGTFFTSLFILKNQFYRSQCYSRLLVLILVLSVIGVFCIEAIRWGLNCMYMCKYGHPRECEPLSI
;
A
#
# COMPACT_ATOMS: atom_id res chain seq x y z
N MET A 1 13.26 -38.15 8.40
CA MET A 1 12.54 -36.94 7.94
C MET A 1 13.51 -35.77 8.02
N ASN A 2 14.01 -35.06 7.01
CA ASN A 2 14.16 -35.24 5.56
C ASN A 2 15.09 -34.09 5.11
N LEU A 3 16.40 -34.35 4.99
CA LEU A 3 17.39 -33.43 4.37
C LEU A 3 17.85 -33.93 2.98
N LEU A 4 17.56 -35.20 2.67
CA LEU A 4 17.80 -35.78 1.34
C LEU A 4 16.85 -35.27 0.24
N GLY A 5 15.82 -34.50 0.58
CA GLY A 5 14.83 -34.00 -0.39
C GLY A 5 15.36 -32.92 -1.35
N CYS A 6 16.41 -32.18 -0.97
CA CYS A 6 16.95 -31.10 -1.79
C CYS A 6 18.11 -31.52 -2.71
N LEU A 7 18.82 -32.62 -2.41
CA LEU A 7 20.07 -32.97 -3.11
C LEU A 7 19.92 -34.01 -4.23
N LEU A 8 18.76 -34.66 -4.38
CA LEU A 8 18.55 -35.74 -5.38
C LEU A 8 17.76 -35.33 -6.64
N PHE A 9 17.29 -34.09 -6.77
CA PHE A 9 16.48 -33.64 -7.91
C PHE A 9 17.30 -33.04 -9.07
N SER A 10 18.37 -33.73 -9.46
CA SER A 10 19.27 -33.35 -10.57
C SER A 10 18.78 -33.77 -11.97
N LEU A 11 17.49 -34.10 -12.19
CA LEU A 11 17.04 -34.66 -13.49
C LEU A 11 15.74 -34.09 -14.10
N TYR A 12 15.11 -33.06 -13.51
CA TYR A 12 14.04 -32.30 -14.18
C TYR A 12 14.24 -30.81 -13.87
N ARG A 13 14.52 -30.01 -14.90
CA ARG A 13 14.85 -28.58 -14.81
C ARG A 13 13.61 -27.74 -14.45
N VAL A 14 13.17 -27.84 -13.20
CA VAL A 14 12.23 -26.89 -12.58
C VAL A 14 13.01 -26.25 -11.42
N HIS A 15 13.58 -25.07 -11.66
CA HIS A 15 14.21 -24.29 -10.60
C HIS A 15 13.12 -23.89 -9.60
N ALA A 16 12.94 -24.71 -8.56
CA ALA A 16 11.95 -24.45 -7.54
C ALA A 16 12.32 -23.19 -6.77
N PRO A 17 11.34 -22.33 -6.43
CA PRO A 17 11.60 -21.16 -5.62
C PRO A 17 12.10 -21.56 -4.24
N CYS A 18 13.11 -20.84 -3.74
CA CYS A 18 13.68 -21.13 -2.43
C CYS A 18 12.65 -20.84 -1.32
N PHE A 19 11.91 -19.73 -1.47
CA PHE A 19 10.78 -19.42 -0.61
C PHE A 19 9.73 -18.60 -1.37
N ARG A 20 8.53 -18.55 -0.79
CA ARG A 20 7.42 -17.74 -1.31
C ARG A 20 7.06 -16.67 -0.31
N PHE A 21 6.92 -15.44 -0.79
CA PHE A 21 6.45 -14.30 0.00
C PHE A 21 5.44 -13.52 -0.82
N ASP A 22 4.33 -13.14 -0.21
CA ASP A 22 3.22 -12.44 -0.86
C ASP A 22 2.75 -13.10 -2.19
N SER A 23 2.64 -14.43 -2.20
CA SER A 23 2.34 -15.27 -3.39
C SER A 23 3.38 -15.25 -4.51
N ARG A 24 4.53 -14.59 -4.32
CA ARG A 24 5.63 -14.49 -5.29
C ARG A 24 6.79 -15.44 -4.94
N PRO A 25 7.42 -16.08 -5.95
CA PRO A 25 8.64 -16.85 -5.75
C PRO A 25 9.88 -15.94 -5.62
N TYR A 26 10.73 -16.23 -4.63
CA TYR A 26 12.02 -15.56 -4.42
C TYR A 26 13.18 -16.57 -4.49
N TYR A 27 14.31 -16.08 -5.00
CA TYR A 27 15.55 -16.85 -5.20
C TYR A 27 16.73 -16.09 -4.63
N TRP A 28 17.74 -16.80 -4.12
CA TRP A 28 18.95 -16.16 -3.59
C TRP A 28 20.04 -15.90 -4.65
N ASN A 29 19.71 -16.13 -5.92
CA ASN A 29 20.57 -15.88 -7.05
C ASN A 29 19.70 -15.55 -8.27
N SER A 30 20.06 -14.49 -8.97
CA SER A 30 19.45 -14.06 -10.23
C SER A 30 19.49 -15.12 -11.33
N GLU A 31 20.51 -15.96 -11.37
CA GLU A 31 20.64 -17.04 -12.36
C GLU A 31 19.57 -18.14 -12.19
N LEU A 32 19.08 -18.32 -10.96
CA LEU A 32 18.03 -19.29 -10.65
C LEU A 32 16.64 -18.76 -11.02
N GLN A 33 16.49 -17.44 -11.09
CA GLN A 33 15.25 -16.79 -11.46
C GLN A 33 15.19 -16.68 -12.99
N THR A 34 14.23 -17.39 -13.60
CA THR A 34 13.95 -17.27 -15.03
C THR A 34 12.70 -16.44 -15.27
N PRO A 35 12.76 -15.35 -16.05
CA PRO A 35 11.58 -14.60 -16.45
C PRO A 35 10.58 -15.50 -17.16
N THR A 36 9.30 -15.38 -16.81
CA THR A 36 8.18 -16.08 -17.44
C THR A 36 7.28 -15.09 -18.14
N GLU A 37 6.37 -15.56 -19.00
CA GLU A 37 5.41 -14.65 -19.68
C GLU A 37 4.52 -13.88 -18.69
N GLU A 38 4.20 -14.48 -17.53
CA GLU A 38 3.43 -13.83 -16.47
C GLU A 38 4.27 -12.80 -15.67
N PHE A 39 5.58 -13.04 -15.56
CA PHE A 39 6.51 -12.20 -14.81
C PHE A 39 7.77 -11.91 -15.63
N PRO A 40 7.69 -11.01 -16.63
CA PRO A 40 8.80 -10.76 -17.56
C PRO A 40 9.89 -9.86 -16.96
N VAL A 41 9.59 -9.08 -15.92
CA VAL A 41 10.53 -8.12 -15.34
C VAL A 41 11.33 -8.79 -14.23
N GLN A 42 12.62 -9.06 -14.45
CA GLN A 42 13.50 -9.59 -13.40
C GLN A 42 14.04 -8.47 -12.51
N CYS A 43 13.87 -8.62 -11.21
CA CYS A 43 14.37 -7.72 -10.18
C CYS A 43 15.42 -8.41 -9.32
N VAL A 44 16.57 -7.76 -9.15
CA VAL A 44 17.69 -8.27 -8.36
C VAL A 44 18.10 -7.20 -7.36
N ASN A 45 17.99 -7.55 -6.09
CA ASN A 45 18.33 -6.67 -4.99
C ASN A 45 19.54 -7.21 -4.25
N LYS A 46 20.53 -6.34 -4.05
CA LYS A 46 21.68 -6.66 -3.21
C LYS A 46 21.27 -6.58 -1.75
N ILE A 47 21.72 -7.55 -0.97
CA ILE A 47 21.51 -7.59 0.48
C ILE A 47 22.73 -6.98 1.14
N ASP A 48 22.53 -5.89 1.88
CA ASP A 48 23.60 -5.32 2.70
C ASP A 48 23.80 -6.21 3.95
N PRO A 49 25.05 -6.53 4.34
CA PRO A 49 25.34 -7.20 5.61
C PRO A 49 24.77 -6.51 6.86
N GLN A 50 24.52 -5.20 6.80
CA GLN A 50 23.91 -4.40 7.86
C GLN A 50 22.38 -4.34 7.79
N ASP A 51 21.77 -5.01 6.80
CA ASP A 51 20.32 -5.05 6.68
C ASP A 51 19.69 -5.77 7.91
N PRO A 52 18.77 -5.12 8.63
CA PRO A 52 18.19 -5.68 9.85
C PRO A 52 17.32 -6.93 9.62
N GLN A 53 16.79 -7.10 8.41
CA GLN A 53 15.90 -8.19 8.01
C GLN A 53 16.69 -9.37 7.41
N PHE A 54 17.56 -9.08 6.44
CA PHE A 54 18.27 -10.12 5.68
C PHE A 54 19.74 -10.31 6.09
N GLY A 55 20.35 -9.36 6.80
CA GLY A 55 21.76 -9.45 7.23
C GLY A 55 22.06 -10.57 8.25
N ARG A 56 21.01 -11.19 8.81
CA ARG A 56 21.09 -12.34 9.73
C ARG A 56 20.69 -13.67 9.08
N VAL A 57 20.48 -13.69 7.76
CA VAL A 57 20.21 -14.93 7.02
C VAL A 57 21.53 -15.54 6.56
N TYR A 58 21.67 -16.84 6.77
CA TYR A 58 22.83 -17.62 6.38
C TYR A 58 22.37 -18.89 5.67
N TYR A 59 23.18 -19.34 4.71
CA TYR A 59 23.08 -20.70 4.20
C TYR A 59 23.59 -21.69 5.24
N GLU A 60 23.27 -22.97 5.06
CA GLU A 60 23.80 -24.05 5.91
C GLU A 60 25.33 -24.14 5.92
N ASN A 61 25.98 -23.58 4.90
CA ASN A 61 27.45 -23.51 4.78
C ASN A 61 28.05 -22.27 5.46
N ASP A 62 27.32 -21.59 6.35
CA ASP A 62 27.69 -20.33 7.03
C ASP A 62 27.98 -19.14 6.09
N THR A 63 27.70 -19.27 4.80
CA THR A 63 27.82 -18.18 3.83
C THR A 63 26.58 -17.31 3.85
N ARG A 64 26.73 -16.03 3.51
CA ARG A 64 25.61 -15.08 3.45
C ARG A 64 25.10 -14.92 2.02
N PRO A 65 23.77 -14.84 1.80
CA PRO A 65 23.23 -14.45 0.52
C PRO A 65 23.59 -12.98 0.25
N THR A 66 24.17 -12.71 -0.91
CA THR A 66 24.57 -11.37 -1.34
C THR A 66 23.48 -10.65 -2.13
N GLU A 67 22.53 -11.42 -2.66
CA GLU A 67 21.45 -10.92 -3.49
C GLU A 67 20.18 -11.75 -3.31
N ILE A 68 19.08 -11.14 -3.71
CA ILE A 68 17.79 -11.78 -3.84
C ILE A 68 17.17 -11.39 -5.18
N ALA A 69 16.68 -12.38 -5.89
CA ALA A 69 16.06 -12.24 -7.18
C ALA A 69 14.59 -12.64 -7.13
N TYR A 70 13.77 -11.84 -7.78
CA TYR A 70 12.34 -12.06 -7.94
C TYR A 70 11.91 -11.49 -9.29
N ALA A 71 10.71 -11.78 -9.74
CA ALA A 71 10.20 -11.17 -10.97
C ALA A 71 8.86 -10.48 -10.73
N CYS A 72 8.66 -9.38 -11.44
CA CYS A 72 7.47 -8.54 -11.45
C CYS A 72 6.66 -8.75 -12.74
N PRO A 73 5.34 -8.51 -12.69
CA PRO A 73 4.49 -8.59 -13.86
C PRO A 73 4.80 -7.47 -14.85
N GLU A 74 4.29 -7.61 -16.08
CA GLU A 74 4.49 -6.62 -17.13
C GLU A 74 3.92 -5.24 -16.72
N GLY A 75 4.72 -4.18 -16.89
CA GLY A 75 4.34 -2.80 -16.55
C GLY A 75 4.69 -2.36 -15.12
N ASP A 76 5.17 -3.28 -14.29
CA ASP A 76 5.73 -2.95 -12.98
C ASP A 76 7.27 -2.79 -13.05
N TYR A 77 7.82 -2.02 -12.12
CA TYR A 77 9.24 -1.82 -11.92
C TYR A 77 9.69 -2.29 -10.53
N CYS A 78 10.99 -2.53 -10.39
CA CYS A 78 11.59 -3.01 -9.14
C CYS A 78 11.69 -1.87 -8.11
N CYS A 79 11.08 -2.03 -6.93
CA CYS A 79 11.14 -1.06 -5.85
C CYS A 79 11.52 -1.73 -4.52
N GLY A 80 12.83 -1.80 -4.23
CA GLY A 80 13.28 -2.53 -3.05
C GLY A 80 12.96 -4.01 -3.20
N TYR A 81 12.27 -4.62 -2.25
CA TYR A 81 11.93 -6.06 -2.30
C TYR A 81 10.53 -6.34 -2.87
N ASP A 82 9.91 -5.33 -3.48
CA ASP A 82 8.54 -5.37 -4.01
C ASP A 82 8.48 -4.87 -5.46
N CYS A 83 7.30 -5.02 -6.08
CA CYS A 83 6.98 -4.54 -7.42
C CYS A 83 6.11 -3.29 -7.31
N CYS A 84 6.49 -2.22 -7.98
CA CYS A 84 5.73 -0.97 -8.02
C CYS A 84 5.27 -0.68 -9.44
N GLN A 85 4.06 -0.16 -9.60
CA GLN A 85 3.57 0.25 -10.90
C GLN A 85 3.86 1.74 -11.14
N GLU A 86 4.26 2.13 -12.36
CA GLU A 86 4.28 3.55 -12.77
C GLU A 86 2.83 4.03 -12.98
N GLY A 87 2.14 4.24 -11.86
CA GLY A 87 0.77 4.72 -11.82
C GLY A 87 0.70 6.21 -12.07
N THR A 88 0.68 6.57 -13.35
CA THR A 88 0.04 7.78 -13.86
C THR A 88 -1.23 8.13 -13.07
N PHE A 89 -1.29 9.38 -12.64
CA PHE A 89 -2.29 10.05 -11.79
C PHE A 89 -3.78 9.93 -12.23
N PHE A 90 -4.13 9.17 -13.29
CA PHE A 90 -5.45 9.25 -13.94
C PHE A 90 -6.20 7.95 -14.28
N THR A 91 -5.68 6.74 -14.05
CA THR A 91 -6.37 5.49 -14.43
C THR A 91 -7.23 4.88 -13.31
N SER A 92 -7.93 5.75 -12.57
CA SER A 92 -8.75 5.45 -11.38
C SER A 92 -10.06 4.67 -11.61
N LEU A 93 -10.28 3.96 -12.72
CA LEU A 93 -11.57 3.26 -12.94
C LEU A 93 -11.51 1.77 -13.29
N PHE A 94 -10.40 1.25 -13.84
CA PHE A 94 -10.37 -0.15 -14.31
C PHE A 94 -9.51 -1.11 -13.46
N ILE A 95 -8.59 -0.62 -12.62
CA ILE A 95 -7.70 -1.45 -11.78
C ILE A 95 -8.28 -1.65 -10.36
N LEU A 96 -9.60 -1.85 -10.25
CA LEU A 96 -10.28 -2.13 -8.98
C LEU A 96 -10.51 -3.62 -8.70
N LYS A 97 -9.80 -4.54 -9.38
CA LYS A 97 -10.17 -5.95 -9.29
C LYS A 97 -9.19 -6.91 -8.61
N ASN A 98 -7.85 -6.75 -8.65
CA ASN A 98 -7.02 -7.85 -8.12
C ASN A 98 -5.79 -7.56 -7.25
N GLN A 99 -5.22 -6.35 -7.18
CA GLN A 99 -4.03 -6.12 -6.32
C GLN A 99 -4.21 -5.07 -5.22
N PHE A 100 -5.37 -4.44 -5.11
CA PHE A 100 -5.62 -3.39 -4.14
C PHE A 100 -6.26 -3.92 -2.84
N TYR A 101 -5.81 -5.07 -2.30
CA TYR A 101 -6.33 -5.60 -1.02
C TYR A 101 -5.40 -5.38 0.18
N ARG A 102 -4.12 -5.00 -0.02
CA ARG A 102 -3.14 -4.93 1.07
C ARG A 102 -2.74 -3.51 1.50
N SER A 103 -2.55 -2.58 0.57
CA SER A 103 -2.21 -1.17 0.86
C SER A 103 -3.41 -0.21 0.88
N GLN A 104 -4.63 -0.74 0.84
CA GLN A 104 -5.87 0.03 0.74
C GLN A 104 -6.39 0.52 2.10
N CYS A 105 -5.88 0.01 3.22
CA CYS A 105 -6.42 0.32 4.56
C CYS A 105 -6.04 1.73 5.05
N TYR A 106 -4.78 2.12 4.92
CA TYR A 106 -4.29 3.43 5.39
C TYR A 106 -4.83 4.58 4.54
N SER A 107 -4.89 4.41 3.21
CA SER A 107 -5.39 5.43 2.28
C SER A 107 -6.91 5.64 2.40
N ARG A 108 -7.72 4.57 2.52
CA ARG A 108 -9.17 4.71 2.74
C ARG A 108 -9.50 5.33 4.09
N LEU A 109 -8.76 4.97 5.14
CA LEU A 109 -8.93 5.57 6.47
C LEU A 109 -8.62 7.07 6.47
N LEU A 110 -7.53 7.48 5.81
CA LEU A 110 -7.13 8.89 5.71
C LEU A 110 -8.18 9.71 4.95
N VAL A 111 -8.69 9.20 3.82
CA VAL A 111 -9.74 9.87 3.05
C VAL A 111 -11.04 9.99 3.86
N LEU A 112 -11.43 8.94 4.60
CA LEU A 112 -12.60 9.01 5.49
C LEU A 112 -12.43 10.06 6.59
N ILE A 113 -11.25 10.14 7.21
CA ILE A 113 -10.95 11.15 8.23
C ILE A 113 -11.07 12.56 7.63
N LEU A 114 -10.52 12.79 6.44
CA LEU A 114 -10.63 14.10 5.77
C LEU A 114 -12.08 14.46 5.44
N VAL A 115 -12.84 13.54 4.87
CA VAL A 115 -14.26 13.76 4.54
C VAL A 115 -15.09 14.04 5.80
N LEU A 116 -14.90 13.26 6.87
CA LEU A 116 -15.58 13.48 8.14
C LEU A 116 -15.21 14.83 8.77
N SER A 117 -13.96 15.27 8.62
CA SER A 117 -13.53 16.58 9.13
C SER A 117 -14.22 17.74 8.41
N VAL A 118 -14.32 17.67 7.07
CA VAL A 118 -14.99 18.68 6.25
C VAL A 118 -16.49 18.72 6.55
N ILE A 119 -17.15 17.56 6.59
CA ILE A 119 -18.56 17.45 6.98
C ILE A 119 -18.77 18.01 8.39
N GLY A 120 -17.89 17.70 9.32
CA GLY A 120 -17.93 18.22 10.69
C GLY A 120 -17.92 19.74 10.74
N VAL A 121 -17.05 20.40 9.97
CA VAL A 121 -17.02 21.88 9.87
C VAL A 121 -18.33 22.44 9.33
N PHE A 122 -18.88 21.85 8.27
CA PHE A 122 -20.18 22.27 7.72
C PHE A 122 -21.32 22.10 8.72
N CYS A 123 -21.34 20.99 9.48
CA CYS A 123 -22.35 20.75 10.52
C CYS A 123 -22.24 21.79 11.66
N ILE A 124 -21.03 22.12 12.10
CA ILE A 124 -20.81 23.12 13.15
C ILE A 124 -21.31 24.50 12.72
N GLU A 125 -20.96 24.92 11.50
CA GLU A 125 -21.46 26.18 10.97
C GLU A 125 -22.99 26.16 10.83
N ALA A 126 -23.59 25.09 10.28
CA ALA A 126 -25.04 24.98 10.15
C ALA A 126 -25.77 25.09 11.51
N ILE A 127 -25.23 24.48 12.57
CA ILE A 127 -25.76 24.62 13.93
C ILE A 127 -25.62 26.05 14.43
N ARG A 128 -24.48 26.71 14.21
CA ARG A 128 -24.25 28.11 14.61
C ARG A 128 -25.26 29.05 13.94
N TRP A 129 -25.48 28.90 12.64
CA TRP A 129 -26.49 29.65 11.90
C TRP A 129 -27.90 29.34 12.40
N GLY A 130 -28.22 28.07 12.62
CA GLY A 130 -29.52 27.63 13.15
C GLY A 130 -29.84 28.21 14.53
N LEU A 131 -28.88 28.16 15.47
CA LEU A 131 -29.03 28.75 16.79
C LEU A 131 -29.19 30.27 16.74
N ASN A 132 -28.46 30.95 15.85
CA ASN A 132 -28.58 32.39 15.67
C ASN A 132 -29.96 32.78 15.10
N CYS A 133 -30.47 32.04 14.11
CA CYS A 133 -31.82 32.22 13.59
C CYS A 133 -32.88 31.98 14.67
N MET A 134 -32.76 30.91 15.45
CA MET A 134 -33.67 30.64 16.57
C MET A 134 -33.62 31.73 17.65
N TYR A 135 -32.42 32.26 17.93
CA TYR A 135 -32.24 33.38 18.85
C TYR A 135 -32.94 34.64 18.34
N MET A 136 -32.78 34.98 17.06
CA MET A 136 -33.46 36.11 16.42
C MET A 136 -34.99 35.92 16.35
N CYS A 137 -35.48 34.70 16.10
CA CYS A 137 -36.92 34.43 16.13
C CYS A 137 -37.52 34.54 17.54
N LYS A 138 -36.76 34.20 18.59
CA LYS A 138 -37.23 34.23 19.98
C LYS A 138 -37.13 35.62 20.63
N TYR A 139 -36.09 36.39 20.30
CA TYR A 139 -35.81 37.69 20.91
C TYR A 139 -36.00 38.89 19.96
N GLY A 140 -36.23 38.65 18.68
CA GLY A 140 -36.36 39.68 17.63
C GLY A 140 -37.79 40.09 17.31
N HIS A 141 -38.70 40.16 18.30
CA HIS A 141 -39.94 40.89 18.12
C HIS A 141 -39.65 42.40 18.34
N PRO A 142 -40.11 43.31 17.47
CA PRO A 142 -39.74 44.71 17.52
C PRO A 142 -40.37 45.34 18.74
N ARG A 143 -39.57 46.01 19.58
CA ARG A 143 -40.16 46.97 20.52
C ARG A 143 -40.81 48.07 19.69
N GLU A 144 -42.12 48.13 19.80
CA GLU A 144 -42.98 49.14 19.20
C GLU A 144 -42.53 50.56 19.59
N CYS A 145 -42.65 51.46 18.60
CA CYS A 145 -42.98 52.88 18.70
C CYS A 145 -42.40 53.69 19.87
N GLU A 146 -41.37 54.48 19.59
CA GLU A 146 -41.24 55.81 20.22
C GLU A 146 -41.14 56.85 19.09
N PRO A 147 -42.19 57.67 18.85
CA PRO A 147 -42.07 58.76 17.89
C PRO A 147 -41.12 59.80 18.48
N LEU A 148 -40.18 60.26 17.65
CA LEU A 148 -39.35 61.43 17.93
C LEU A 148 -40.25 62.63 18.27
N SER A 149 -40.41 62.93 19.55
CA SER A 149 -40.93 64.21 20.02
C SER A 149 -39.84 65.27 19.83
N ILE A 150 -40.22 66.30 19.07
CA ILE A 150 -39.50 67.57 18.90
C ILE A 150 -39.39 68.33 20.23
#